data_AF-A0A817G9J0-F1
#
_entry.id   AF-A0A817G9J0-F1
#
_cell.length_a   1.000
_cell.length_b   1.000
_cell.length_c   1.000
_cell.angle_alpha   90.00
_cell.angle_beta   90.00
_cell.angle_gamma   90.00
#
_symmetry.space_group_name_H-M   'P 1'
#
loop_
_entity.id
_entity.type
_entity.pdbx_description
1 polymer ?
#
loop_
_entity_poly.entity_id
_entity_poly.type
_entity_poly.pdbx_seq_one_letter_code
_entity_poly.pdbx_strand_id
1 'polypeptide(L)'
;MLTRLIIRSFFRLTHRCYLSNLTNTEDVNDDSTRCVIDDSSKPLPLIIPTAGVPIHLYTRELESQALKQLTILAESGIVKGFVAAMADVHVGIGATIGTVFASITHVCPYAVGADIGCGMIAAPIDGLALNNLKERWKREIQQKIKTAIPTGFDARVKAHKKVDRIIRDLGKCTNYLKNEICDVTKKQLGTLGSGNHFLEILYDENEQVWIMLHSGSRRIGKETCDYYHSVAGRQMSKLRLPVVNELKYLDIDSIEGQDYLTDMRWCLNYAEQNRRIMLDELCSIVKSVTGYEADLKRMVNIHHNYCQQENISFNNSKEELVWITRKGATSARKGQLGIIPGSMGTGSFVVEGLGNPLSFYSCSHGAGRIMSRTMAVKNISQQSFEQAMEGIVSDTNAALRDEAPQAYKDLTTVMSNQETLVKIVHRLKPLINVKGISESKVRYSKKTRKKR
;
A
#
# COMPACT_ATOMS: atom_id res chain seq x y z
N MET A 1 17.31 29.16 -8.10
CA MET A 1 18.56 28.48 -7.71
C MET A 1 19.06 28.95 -6.34
N LEU A 2 19.16 30.27 -6.10
CA LEU A 2 19.58 30.85 -4.81
C LEU A 2 18.71 30.44 -3.60
N THR A 3 17.38 30.46 -3.73
CA THR A 3 16.44 30.07 -2.66
C THR A 3 16.59 28.61 -2.22
N ARG A 4 16.90 27.70 -3.16
CA ARG A 4 17.10 26.27 -2.87
C ARG A 4 18.44 26.02 -2.16
N LEU A 5 19.49 26.76 -2.50
CA LEU A 5 20.79 26.73 -1.82
C LEU A 5 20.68 27.21 -0.36
N ILE A 6 19.90 28.26 -0.11
CA ILE A 6 19.66 28.78 1.25
C ILE A 6 18.89 27.76 2.10
N ILE A 7 17.86 27.12 1.55
CA ILE A 7 17.10 26.04 2.22
C ILE A 7 18.03 24.85 2.57
N ARG A 8 18.93 24.46 1.65
CA ARG A 8 19.91 23.38 1.87
C ARG A 8 20.89 23.69 3.02
N SER A 9 21.38 24.93 3.09
CA SER A 9 22.31 25.36 4.15
C SER A 9 21.62 25.50 5.51
N PHE A 10 20.39 26.02 5.55
CA PHE A 10 19.59 26.13 6.76
C PHE A 10 19.25 24.75 7.34
N PHE A 11 18.87 23.80 6.47
CA PHE A 11 18.60 22.40 6.83
C PHE A 11 19.82 21.74 7.49
N ARG A 12 21.04 21.92 6.97
CA ARG A 12 22.26 21.35 7.58
C ARG A 12 22.52 21.86 9.00
N LEU A 13 22.16 23.11 9.30
CA LEU A 13 22.38 23.74 10.61
C LEU A 13 21.30 23.34 11.63
N THR A 14 20.02 23.35 11.23
CA THR A 14 18.89 23.00 12.11
C THR A 14 18.84 21.50 12.42
N HIS A 15 19.10 20.65 11.43
CA HIS A 15 19.06 19.19 11.57
C HIS A 15 20.18 18.64 12.47
N ARG A 16 21.31 19.35 12.59
CA ARG A 16 22.44 18.96 13.46
C ARG A 16 22.20 19.31 14.93
N CYS A 17 21.43 20.37 15.20
CA CYS A 17 21.12 20.85 16.54
C CYS A 17 19.91 20.12 17.16
N TYR A 18 18.95 19.71 16.33
CA TYR A 18 17.74 19.01 16.80
C TYR A 18 17.99 17.55 17.22
N LEU A 19 18.83 16.84 16.46
CA LEU A 19 18.99 15.39 16.62
C LEU A 19 20.01 14.96 17.67
N SER A 20 20.85 15.88 18.17
CA SER A 20 21.66 15.62 19.37
C SER A 20 20.80 15.39 20.61
N ASN A 21 19.53 15.79 20.60
CA ASN A 21 18.60 15.59 21.73
C ASN A 21 17.76 14.31 21.64
N LEU A 22 17.77 13.60 20.49
CA LEU A 22 16.94 12.40 20.25
C LEU A 22 17.70 11.07 20.40
N THR A 23 19.01 11.09 20.70
CA THR A 23 19.85 9.88 20.79
C THR A 23 19.83 9.17 22.14
N ASN A 24 19.03 9.64 23.11
CA ASN A 24 18.88 8.99 24.42
C ASN A 24 17.45 8.46 24.60
N THR A 25 17.18 7.21 24.18
CA THR A 25 16.13 6.38 24.80
C THR A 25 16.45 4.91 24.63
N GLU A 26 16.50 4.22 25.76
CA GLU A 26 16.77 2.80 25.98
C GLU A 26 15.78 1.87 25.26
N ASP A 27 16.23 0.64 25.00
CA ASP A 27 15.43 -0.49 24.53
C ASP A 27 14.32 -0.82 25.54
N VAL A 28 13.06 -0.55 25.18
CA VAL A 28 11.88 -1.05 25.91
C VAL A 28 11.06 -1.92 24.96
N ASN A 29 11.20 -3.23 25.16
CA ASN A 29 10.36 -4.27 24.54
C ASN A 29 9.00 -4.35 25.28
N ASP A 30 8.05 -3.46 25.01
CA ASP A 30 6.58 -3.69 25.10
C ASP A 30 5.83 -2.43 24.65
N ASP A 31 5.27 -2.39 23.43
CA ASP A 31 4.74 -1.13 22.83
C ASP A 31 3.43 -1.36 22.05
N SER A 32 2.45 -2.02 22.68
CA SER A 32 1.08 -2.19 22.14
C SER A 32 0.07 -1.18 22.66
N THR A 33 0.53 -0.17 23.42
CA THR A 33 -0.33 0.84 24.03
C THR A 33 -0.90 1.77 22.96
N ARG A 34 -2.22 1.70 22.73
CA ARG A 34 -2.92 2.68 21.90
C ARG A 34 -3.18 3.93 22.71
N CYS A 35 -2.78 5.07 22.17
CA CYS A 35 -3.21 6.35 22.66
C CYS A 35 -4.58 6.66 22.03
N VAL A 36 -5.61 6.75 22.86
CA VAL A 36 -6.87 7.40 22.47
C VAL A 36 -6.60 8.90 22.48
N ILE A 37 -6.74 9.54 21.33
CA ILE A 37 -6.63 10.99 21.23
C ILE A 37 -8.04 11.52 21.43
N ASP A 38 -8.39 11.68 22.71
CA ASP A 38 -9.75 12.00 23.14
C ASP A 38 -10.10 13.47 22.83
N ASP A 39 -10.79 13.65 21.71
CA ASP A 39 -11.65 14.82 21.47
C ASP A 39 -12.72 14.48 20.43
N SER A 40 -13.70 13.66 20.83
CA SER A 40 -14.81 13.22 19.97
C SER A 40 -15.61 14.38 19.37
N SER A 41 -15.51 15.59 19.93
CA SER A 41 -16.22 16.80 19.49
C SER A 41 -15.57 17.49 18.28
N LYS A 42 -14.27 17.30 18.05
CA LYS A 42 -13.55 17.96 16.94
C LYS A 42 -13.70 17.20 15.61
N PRO A 43 -13.93 17.90 14.49
CA PRO A 43 -13.89 17.28 13.17
C PRO A 43 -12.48 16.80 12.83
N LEU A 44 -12.37 15.74 12.01
CA LEU A 44 -11.10 15.28 11.47
C LEU A 44 -10.65 16.14 10.28
N PRO A 45 -9.34 16.38 10.09
CA PRO A 45 -8.24 15.79 10.87
C PRO A 45 -7.98 16.48 12.23
N LEU A 46 -7.52 15.71 13.21
CA LEU A 46 -6.88 16.26 14.41
C LEU A 46 -5.52 16.84 14.03
N ILE A 47 -5.21 18.04 14.51
CA ILE A 47 -3.94 18.70 14.25
C ILE A 47 -3.02 18.50 15.45
N ILE A 48 -1.93 17.75 15.25
CA ILE A 48 -0.91 17.52 16.28
C ILE A 48 0.28 18.43 15.99
N PRO A 49 0.60 19.39 16.88
CA PRO A 49 1.78 20.22 16.74
C PRO A 49 3.05 19.39 16.99
N THR A 50 4.13 19.71 16.26
CA THR A 50 5.48 19.14 16.44
C THR A 50 6.50 20.28 16.43
N ALA A 51 7.78 19.98 16.69
CA ALA A 51 8.84 20.98 16.55
C ALA A 51 9.13 21.39 15.09
N GLY A 52 8.66 20.59 14.11
CA GLY A 52 8.82 20.83 12.68
C GLY A 52 7.51 21.29 12.05
N VAL A 53 6.88 20.42 11.25
CA VAL A 53 5.57 20.67 10.64
C VAL A 53 4.45 20.00 11.43
N PRO A 54 3.19 20.50 11.40
CA PRO A 54 2.09 19.79 12.04
C PRO A 54 1.78 18.44 11.37
N ILE A 55 1.16 17.54 12.14
CA ILE A 55 0.58 16.30 11.64
C ILE A 55 -0.93 16.46 11.55
N HIS A 56 -1.52 16.15 10.40
CA HIS A 56 -2.96 16.07 10.17
C HIS A 56 -3.40 14.61 10.29
N LEU A 57 -3.99 14.24 11.42
CA LEU A 57 -4.35 12.87 11.74
C LEU A 57 -5.85 12.61 11.52
N TYR A 58 -6.17 11.66 10.64
CA TYR A 58 -7.54 11.25 10.31
C TYR A 58 -7.97 10.00 11.09
N THR A 59 -7.48 9.80 12.32
CA THR A 59 -7.94 8.73 13.21
C THR A 59 -7.92 9.23 14.65
N ARG A 60 -8.74 8.62 15.50
CA ARG A 60 -8.81 8.91 16.95
C ARG A 60 -8.01 7.91 17.79
N GLU A 61 -7.65 6.78 17.19
CA GLU A 61 -6.79 5.77 17.81
C GLU A 61 -5.49 5.68 17.04
N LEU A 62 -4.37 5.77 17.77
CA LEU A 62 -3.03 5.68 17.21
C LEU A 62 -2.09 4.95 18.18
N GLU A 63 -1.27 4.05 17.64
CA GLU A 63 -0.21 3.37 18.39
C GLU A 63 0.92 4.37 18.72
N SER A 64 1.46 4.32 19.94
CA SER A 64 2.61 5.13 20.40
C SER A 64 3.77 5.12 19.39
N GLN A 65 4.13 3.94 18.88
CA GLN A 65 5.20 3.77 17.91
C GLN A 65 4.88 4.42 16.56
N ALA A 66 3.62 4.40 16.13
CA ALA A 66 3.16 5.07 14.92
C ALA A 66 3.22 6.60 15.08
N LEU A 67 2.81 7.12 16.24
CA LEU A 67 2.97 8.54 16.59
C LEU A 67 4.45 8.94 16.57
N LYS A 68 5.34 8.15 17.17
CA LYS A 68 6.80 8.40 17.14
C LYS A 68 7.33 8.48 15.72
N GLN A 69 6.92 7.57 14.82
CA GLN A 69 7.29 7.62 13.40
C GLN A 69 6.79 8.88 12.68
N LEU A 70 5.54 9.27 12.93
CA LEU A 70 4.97 10.50 12.36
C LEU A 70 5.71 11.75 12.85
N THR A 71 6.01 11.83 14.15
CA THR A 71 6.75 12.94 14.76
C THR A 71 8.16 13.04 14.18
N ILE A 72 8.89 11.92 14.08
CA ILE A 72 10.23 11.91 13.45
C ILE A 72 10.16 12.44 12.00
N LEU A 73 9.17 12.01 11.22
CA LEU A 73 9.01 12.49 9.85
C LEU A 73 8.65 13.98 9.81
N ALA A 74 7.73 14.43 10.66
CA ALA A 74 7.31 15.82 10.74
C ALA A 74 8.43 16.77 11.19
N GLU A 75 9.35 16.29 12.02
CA GLU A 75 10.47 17.06 12.57
C GLU A 75 11.78 16.90 11.78
N SER A 76 11.78 16.02 10.78
CA SER A 76 12.95 15.73 9.93
C SER A 76 13.46 16.94 9.13
N GLY A 77 12.63 17.98 8.95
CA GLY A 77 12.91 19.15 8.12
C GLY A 77 12.85 18.91 6.61
N ILE A 78 12.62 17.68 6.14
CA ILE A 78 12.50 17.37 4.70
C ILE A 78 11.06 17.55 4.19
N VAL A 79 10.10 17.63 5.11
CA VAL A 79 8.67 17.79 4.82
C VAL A 79 8.33 19.25 4.61
N LYS A 80 7.52 19.54 3.59
CA LYS A 80 6.92 20.85 3.37
C LYS A 80 5.43 20.82 3.75
N GLY A 81 5.00 21.85 4.48
CA GLY A 81 3.60 22.03 4.86
C GLY A 81 3.23 21.25 6.10
N PHE A 82 2.90 19.97 5.94
CA PHE A 82 2.43 19.08 7.01
C PHE A 82 2.65 17.61 6.63
N VAL A 83 2.53 16.71 7.61
CA VAL A 83 2.39 15.26 7.37
C VAL A 83 0.91 14.92 7.50
N ALA A 84 0.33 14.24 6.52
CA ALA A 84 -1.04 13.73 6.63
C ALA A 84 -1.01 12.22 6.94
N ALA A 85 -1.63 11.84 8.06
CA ALA A 85 -1.77 10.47 8.52
C ALA A 85 -3.22 10.02 8.34
N MET A 86 -3.45 9.10 7.41
CA MET A 86 -4.76 8.60 7.00
C MET A 86 -5.42 7.76 8.10
N ALA A 87 -6.71 7.47 7.96
CA ALA A 87 -7.50 6.73 8.96
C ALA A 87 -6.96 5.31 9.27
N ASP A 88 -6.28 4.71 8.31
CA ASP A 88 -5.68 3.38 8.39
C ASP A 88 -4.23 3.39 8.88
N VAL A 89 -3.74 4.53 9.38
CA VAL A 89 -2.33 4.68 9.79
C VAL A 89 -1.91 3.65 10.84
N HIS A 90 -0.73 3.07 10.65
CA HIS A 90 -0.10 2.11 11.56
C HIS A 90 1.41 2.03 11.31
N VAL A 91 2.14 1.37 12.23
CA VAL A 91 3.59 1.23 12.15
C VAL A 91 4.04 0.61 10.82
N GLY A 92 5.07 1.19 10.23
CA GLY A 92 5.73 0.70 9.02
C GLY A 92 7.26 0.69 9.13
N ILE A 93 7.95 0.45 8.02
CA ILE A 93 9.42 0.54 7.94
C ILE A 93 9.83 1.90 7.39
N GLY A 94 10.64 2.69 8.11
CA GLY A 94 11.07 4.04 7.68
C GLY A 94 10.03 5.14 7.89
N ALA A 95 8.78 4.89 7.49
CA ALA A 95 7.61 5.72 7.81
C ALA A 95 6.41 4.82 8.09
N THR A 96 5.40 5.34 8.79
CA THR A 96 4.10 4.67 8.96
C THR A 96 3.46 4.35 7.61
N ILE A 97 2.71 3.26 7.57
CA ILE A 97 1.73 3.01 6.49
C ILE A 97 0.53 3.91 6.76
N GLY A 98 -0.10 4.46 5.73
CA GLY A 98 -1.14 5.49 5.85
C GLY A 98 -0.60 6.90 5.86
N THR A 99 0.61 7.14 5.35
CA THR A 99 1.26 8.46 5.42
C THR A 99 1.41 9.11 4.06
N VAL A 100 1.12 10.42 4.04
CA VAL A 100 1.32 11.31 2.90
C VAL A 100 2.10 12.53 3.33
N PHE A 101 3.13 12.88 2.58
CA PHE A 101 3.89 14.10 2.82
C PHE A 101 4.44 14.69 1.52
N ALA A 102 4.64 16.00 1.53
CA ALA A 102 5.27 16.72 0.43
C ALA A 102 6.75 16.97 0.72
N SER A 103 7.60 16.88 -0.29
CA SER A 103 8.97 17.38 -0.24
C SER A 103 9.34 18.10 -1.54
N ILE A 104 10.27 19.06 -1.45
CA ILE A 104 10.86 19.73 -2.61
C ILE A 104 12.29 19.23 -2.87
N THR A 105 12.93 18.74 -1.82
CA THR A 105 14.38 18.54 -1.79
C THR A 105 14.76 17.07 -1.66
N HIS A 106 13.89 16.22 -1.12
CA HIS A 106 14.27 14.86 -0.77
C HIS A 106 13.21 13.81 -1.13
N VAL A 107 13.69 12.61 -1.41
CA VAL A 107 12.87 11.43 -1.63
C VAL A 107 13.38 10.28 -0.74
N CYS A 108 12.46 9.54 -0.13
CA CYS A 108 12.79 8.52 0.87
C CYS A 108 12.29 7.15 0.41
N PRO A 109 13.17 6.23 -0.04
CA PRO A 109 12.77 4.95 -0.60
C PRO A 109 11.83 4.13 0.31
N TYR A 110 12.16 3.94 1.58
CA TYR A 110 11.26 3.23 2.50
C TYR A 110 10.03 4.03 2.95
N ALA A 111 10.01 5.35 2.77
CA ALA A 111 8.80 6.14 2.96
C ALA A 111 7.87 6.09 1.74
N VAL A 112 8.35 5.67 0.56
CA VAL A 112 7.49 5.23 -0.57
C VAL A 112 6.97 3.81 -0.30
N GLY A 113 7.85 2.94 0.22
CA GLY A 113 7.52 1.57 0.60
C GLY A 113 8.20 0.53 -0.29
N ALA A 114 8.52 -0.61 0.31
CA ALA A 114 9.28 -1.67 -0.35
C ALA A 114 8.56 -2.28 -1.57
N ASP A 115 7.24 -2.38 -1.53
CA ASP A 115 6.46 -2.78 -2.70
C ASP A 115 6.02 -1.54 -3.49
N ILE A 116 6.95 -1.00 -4.27
CA ILE A 116 6.73 0.17 -5.12
C ILE A 116 5.59 -0.13 -6.09
N GLY A 117 4.59 0.75 -6.16
CA GLY A 117 3.45 0.57 -7.05
C GLY A 117 2.47 -0.51 -6.62
N CYS A 118 2.56 -1.04 -5.39
CA CYS A 118 1.46 -1.79 -4.79
C CYS A 118 0.15 -1.04 -5.01
N GLY A 119 -0.89 -1.77 -5.40
CA GLY A 119 -2.06 -1.18 -6.05
C GLY A 119 -3.26 -2.10 -6.11
N MET A 120 -4.42 -1.50 -6.33
CA MET A 120 -5.68 -2.19 -6.55
C MET A 120 -6.09 -2.03 -8.01
N ILE A 121 -6.74 -3.05 -8.56
CA ILE A 121 -7.50 -2.95 -9.81
C ILE A 121 -8.83 -3.68 -9.65
N ALA A 122 -9.92 -3.08 -10.10
CA ALA A 122 -11.25 -3.68 -10.03
C ALA A 122 -12.12 -3.29 -11.22
N ALA A 123 -13.05 -4.16 -11.60
CA ALA A 123 -14.04 -3.91 -12.65
C ALA A 123 -15.35 -4.67 -12.33
N PRO A 124 -16.52 -4.10 -12.66
CA PRO A 124 -17.79 -4.82 -12.60
C PRO A 124 -17.90 -5.83 -13.75
N ILE A 125 -18.77 -6.83 -13.60
CA ILE A 125 -19.04 -7.87 -14.61
C ILE A 125 -20.42 -7.63 -15.24
N ASP A 126 -20.47 -7.06 -16.43
CA ASP A 126 -21.71 -6.62 -17.07
C ASP A 126 -22.77 -7.73 -17.11
N GLY A 127 -23.95 -7.44 -16.56
CA GLY A 127 -25.11 -8.33 -16.55
C GLY A 127 -25.07 -9.48 -15.52
N LEU A 128 -23.97 -9.66 -14.79
CA LEU A 128 -23.88 -10.71 -13.78
C LEU A 128 -24.29 -10.18 -12.39
N ALA A 129 -25.52 -10.48 -12.00
CA ALA A 129 -26.03 -10.27 -10.64
C ALA A 129 -25.73 -11.45 -9.71
N LEU A 130 -25.73 -11.22 -8.39
CA LEU A 130 -25.44 -12.21 -7.34
C LEU A 130 -26.34 -13.43 -7.44
N ASN A 131 -27.65 -13.22 -7.65
CA ASN A 131 -28.64 -14.29 -7.79
C ASN A 131 -28.38 -15.20 -9.00
N ASN A 132 -27.67 -14.71 -10.02
CA ASN A 132 -27.27 -15.46 -11.21
C ASN A 132 -25.94 -16.20 -11.03
N LEU A 133 -25.17 -15.89 -9.99
CA LEU A 133 -23.87 -16.51 -9.70
C LEU A 133 -24.04 -17.81 -8.90
N LYS A 134 -24.07 -18.93 -9.62
CA LYS A 134 -24.26 -20.28 -9.04
C LYS A 134 -23.12 -20.68 -8.10
N GLU A 135 -23.43 -21.36 -6.99
CA GLU A 135 -22.43 -21.86 -6.04
C GLU A 135 -21.33 -22.72 -6.66
N ARG A 136 -21.69 -23.59 -7.63
CA ARG A 136 -20.72 -24.39 -8.36
C ARG A 136 -19.70 -23.55 -9.14
N TRP A 137 -20.13 -22.39 -9.66
CA TRP A 137 -19.26 -21.47 -10.39
C TRP A 137 -18.28 -20.79 -9.45
N LYS A 138 -18.67 -20.45 -8.22
CA LYS A 138 -17.75 -19.86 -7.24
C LYS A 138 -16.55 -20.77 -6.98
N ARG A 139 -16.79 -22.07 -6.74
CA ARG A 139 -15.71 -23.04 -6.52
C ARG A 139 -14.85 -23.26 -7.77
N GLU A 140 -15.49 -23.36 -8.94
CA GLU A 140 -14.79 -23.55 -10.21
C GLU A 140 -13.89 -22.34 -10.56
N ILE A 141 -14.40 -21.12 -10.40
CA ILE A 141 -13.65 -19.88 -10.61
C ILE A 141 -12.46 -19.85 -9.66
N GLN A 142 -12.65 -20.09 -8.36
CA GLN A 142 -11.55 -20.10 -7.40
C GLN A 142 -10.45 -21.10 -7.79
N GLN A 143 -10.84 -22.32 -8.17
CA GLN A 143 -9.88 -23.34 -8.60
C GLN A 143 -9.12 -22.91 -9.85
N LYS A 144 -9.81 -22.41 -10.88
CA LYS A 144 -9.17 -21.90 -12.11
C LYS A 144 -8.22 -20.74 -11.81
N ILE A 145 -8.58 -19.83 -10.90
CA ILE A 145 -7.71 -18.73 -10.45
C ILE A 145 -6.42 -19.30 -9.85
N LYS A 146 -6.54 -20.22 -8.90
CA LYS A 146 -5.37 -20.83 -8.20
C LYS A 146 -4.46 -21.61 -9.14
N THR A 147 -4.99 -22.15 -10.24
CA THR A 147 -4.20 -22.84 -11.27
C THR A 147 -3.54 -21.86 -12.24
N ALA A 148 -4.24 -20.81 -12.65
CA ALA A 148 -3.81 -19.91 -13.71
C ALA A 148 -2.86 -18.80 -13.23
N ILE A 149 -3.11 -18.27 -12.03
CA ILE A 149 -2.38 -17.13 -11.48
C ILE A 149 -1.47 -17.60 -10.33
N PRO A 150 -0.14 -17.64 -10.52
CA PRO A 150 0.78 -18.02 -9.46
C PRO A 150 0.70 -17.07 -8.26
N THR A 151 0.83 -17.63 -7.07
CA THR A 151 0.72 -16.90 -5.81
C THR A 151 1.96 -17.13 -4.93
N GLY A 152 2.09 -16.39 -3.82
CA GLY A 152 3.21 -16.59 -2.90
C GLY A 152 4.55 -16.10 -3.46
N PHE A 153 5.57 -16.94 -3.37
CA PHE A 153 6.88 -16.72 -3.98
C PHE A 153 6.99 -17.37 -5.36
N ASP A 154 5.92 -18.02 -5.83
CA ASP A 154 5.93 -18.71 -7.10
C ASP A 154 5.96 -17.71 -8.25
N ALA A 155 6.50 -18.18 -9.37
CA ALA A 155 6.55 -17.46 -10.63
C ALA A 155 5.93 -18.33 -11.71
N ARG A 156 5.58 -17.74 -12.86
CA ARG A 156 5.12 -18.53 -13.99
C ARG A 156 6.23 -19.48 -14.46
N VAL A 157 5.85 -20.69 -14.85
CA VAL A 157 6.80 -21.67 -15.43
C VAL A 157 7.48 -21.09 -16.66
N LYS A 158 6.69 -20.43 -17.53
CA LYS A 158 7.17 -19.62 -18.66
C LYS A 158 6.67 -18.18 -18.48
N ALA A 159 7.53 -17.22 -18.78
CA ALA A 159 7.15 -15.82 -18.73
C ALA A 159 5.96 -15.52 -19.67
N HIS A 160 5.24 -14.44 -19.38
CA HIS A 160 4.11 -14.01 -20.22
C HIS A 160 4.56 -13.84 -21.69
N LYS A 161 3.74 -14.28 -22.66
CA LYS A 161 4.13 -14.32 -24.09
C LYS A 161 4.57 -12.97 -24.68
N LYS A 162 4.12 -11.86 -24.09
CA LYS A 162 4.49 -10.49 -24.49
C LYS A 162 5.56 -9.84 -23.59
N VAL A 163 6.21 -10.60 -22.71
CA VAL A 163 7.06 -10.05 -21.63
C VAL A 163 8.15 -9.11 -22.12
N ASP A 164 8.89 -9.47 -23.18
CA ASP A 164 10.00 -8.64 -23.67
C ASP A 164 9.51 -7.33 -24.27
N ARG A 165 8.38 -7.36 -24.99
CA ARG A 165 7.72 -6.16 -25.48
C ARG A 165 7.26 -5.29 -24.32
N ILE A 166 6.57 -5.88 -23.33
CA ILE A 166 6.06 -5.14 -22.18
C ILE A 166 7.22 -4.45 -21.45
N ILE A 167 8.27 -5.19 -21.10
CA ILE A 167 9.45 -4.66 -20.37
C ILE A 167 10.10 -3.49 -21.12
N ARG A 168 10.24 -3.59 -22.45
CA ARG A 168 10.76 -2.50 -23.28
C ARG A 168 9.86 -1.27 -23.25
N ASP A 169 8.54 -1.48 -23.20
CA ASP A 169 7.53 -0.42 -23.25
C ASP A 169 7.26 0.20 -21.86
N LEU A 170 7.83 -0.35 -20.76
CA LEU A 170 7.69 0.18 -19.39
C LEU A 170 8.41 1.52 -19.15
N GLY A 171 9.27 1.95 -20.09
CA GLY A 171 9.98 3.23 -20.03
C GLY A 171 11.46 3.10 -19.69
N LYS A 172 12.09 4.24 -19.40
CA LYS A 172 13.52 4.30 -19.08
C LYS A 172 13.79 3.72 -17.70
N CYS A 173 14.94 3.07 -17.56
CA CYS A 173 15.51 2.59 -16.30
C CYS A 173 17.03 2.76 -16.34
N THR A 174 17.64 2.85 -15.16
CA THR A 174 19.09 2.96 -14.98
C THR A 174 19.79 1.64 -15.32
N ASN A 175 21.13 1.66 -15.35
CA ASN A 175 21.92 0.44 -15.53
C ASN A 175 21.78 -0.53 -14.35
N TYR A 176 21.57 0.00 -13.13
CA TYR A 176 21.30 -0.85 -11.96
C TYR A 176 20.04 -1.69 -12.21
N LEU A 177 18.90 -1.03 -12.48
CA LEU A 177 17.64 -1.76 -12.66
C LEU A 177 17.67 -2.68 -13.89
N LYS A 178 18.32 -2.29 -14.99
CA LYS A 178 18.52 -3.18 -16.15
C LYS A 178 19.19 -4.50 -15.78
N ASN A 179 20.17 -4.48 -14.88
CA ASN A 179 20.87 -5.68 -14.42
C ASN A 179 19.98 -6.54 -13.49
N GLU A 180 19.05 -5.92 -12.76
CA GLU A 180 18.08 -6.64 -11.92
C GLU A 180 16.91 -7.26 -12.72
N ILE A 181 16.67 -6.79 -13.95
CA ILE A 181 15.67 -7.38 -14.86
C ILE A 181 16.18 -8.71 -15.43
N CYS A 182 16.03 -9.76 -14.64
CA CYS A 182 16.39 -11.14 -15.01
C CYS A 182 15.17 -12.01 -15.33
N ASP A 183 15.40 -13.30 -15.62
CA ASP A 183 14.33 -14.26 -15.94
C ASP A 183 13.26 -14.37 -14.84
N VAL A 184 13.65 -14.22 -13.56
CA VAL A 184 12.70 -14.20 -12.44
C VAL A 184 11.76 -13.01 -12.56
N THR A 185 12.27 -11.81 -12.84
CA THR A 185 11.47 -10.59 -13.05
C THR A 185 10.49 -10.77 -14.21
N LYS A 186 10.92 -11.44 -15.29
CA LYS A 186 10.06 -11.77 -16.44
C LYS A 186 8.95 -12.77 -16.07
N LYS A 187 9.28 -13.80 -15.28
CA LYS A 187 8.33 -14.84 -14.85
C LYS A 187 7.38 -14.40 -13.74
N GLN A 188 7.75 -13.39 -12.95
CA GLN A 188 6.88 -12.78 -11.95
C GLN A 188 5.86 -11.79 -12.54
N LEU A 189 6.00 -11.44 -13.82
CA LEU A 189 5.00 -10.59 -14.47
C LEU A 189 3.68 -11.35 -14.65
N GLY A 190 2.61 -10.78 -14.13
CA GLY A 190 1.29 -11.40 -14.03
C GLY A 190 1.19 -12.42 -12.88
N THR A 191 1.83 -12.18 -11.73
CA THR A 191 1.68 -13.03 -10.54
C THR A 191 1.22 -12.24 -9.32
N LEU A 192 0.48 -12.90 -8.44
CA LEU A 192 -0.19 -12.24 -7.32
C LEU A 192 0.81 -11.81 -6.24
N GLY A 193 1.65 -12.74 -5.83
CA GLY A 193 2.53 -12.58 -4.69
C GLY A 193 1.99 -13.06 -3.37
N SER A 194 2.61 -12.60 -2.28
CA SER A 194 2.35 -13.00 -0.89
C SER A 194 1.95 -11.79 -0.02
N GLY A 195 1.66 -12.04 1.26
CA GLY A 195 1.33 -10.99 2.22
C GLY A 195 -0.11 -10.51 2.06
N ASN A 196 -0.30 -9.20 1.98
CA ASN A 196 -1.64 -8.63 1.85
C ASN A 196 -2.24 -8.79 0.45
N HIS A 197 -1.50 -9.27 -0.55
CA HIS A 197 -2.00 -9.45 -1.92
C HIS A 197 -3.11 -10.52 -2.02
N PHE A 198 -4.14 -10.23 -2.81
CA PHE A 198 -5.32 -11.07 -2.99
C PHE A 198 -5.99 -10.88 -4.35
N LEU A 199 -6.83 -11.85 -4.70
CA LEU A 199 -7.80 -11.79 -5.80
C LEU A 199 -9.19 -12.07 -5.21
N GLU A 200 -10.18 -11.28 -5.59
CA GLU A 200 -11.55 -11.40 -5.08
C GLU A 200 -12.59 -11.32 -6.19
N ILE A 201 -13.65 -12.10 -6.02
CA ILE A 201 -14.95 -11.87 -6.68
C ILE A 201 -15.88 -11.33 -5.59
N LEU A 202 -16.49 -10.18 -5.84
CA LEU A 202 -17.35 -9.48 -4.89
C LEU A 202 -18.71 -9.20 -5.51
N TYR A 203 -19.65 -8.68 -4.71
CA TYR A 203 -20.87 -8.03 -5.21
C TYR A 203 -21.11 -6.70 -4.50
N ASP A 204 -21.73 -5.76 -5.20
CA ASP A 204 -22.09 -4.45 -4.65
C ASP A 204 -23.50 -4.41 -4.03
N GLU A 205 -23.90 -3.24 -3.54
CA GLU A 205 -25.23 -2.99 -2.96
C GLU A 205 -26.41 -3.23 -3.93
N ASN A 206 -26.15 -3.26 -5.25
CA ASN A 206 -27.14 -3.56 -6.29
C ASN A 206 -27.04 -5.02 -6.75
N GLU A 207 -26.37 -5.88 -5.98
CA GLU A 207 -26.08 -7.27 -6.30
C GLU A 207 -25.22 -7.47 -7.55
N GLN A 208 -24.65 -6.42 -8.13
CA GLN A 208 -23.80 -6.51 -9.31
C GLN A 208 -22.46 -7.13 -8.91
N VAL A 209 -22.00 -8.17 -9.63
CA VAL A 209 -20.73 -8.85 -9.36
C VAL A 209 -19.55 -8.05 -9.88
N TRP A 210 -18.45 -8.06 -9.13
CA TRP A 210 -17.18 -7.40 -9.42
C TRP A 210 -16.01 -8.38 -9.36
N ILE A 211 -14.96 -8.08 -10.11
CA ILE A 211 -13.63 -8.65 -9.95
C ILE A 211 -12.69 -7.59 -9.36
N MET A 212 -11.83 -7.99 -8.42
CA MET A 212 -10.84 -7.13 -7.80
C MET A 212 -9.55 -7.89 -7.54
N LEU A 213 -8.42 -7.19 -7.62
CA LEU A 213 -7.15 -7.74 -7.15
C LEU A 213 -6.22 -6.68 -6.56
N HIS A 214 -5.40 -7.14 -5.63
CA HIS A 214 -4.36 -6.39 -4.93
C HIS A 214 -2.99 -6.97 -5.26
N SER A 215 -2.15 -6.21 -5.96
CA SER A 215 -0.74 -6.58 -6.17
C SER A 215 0.13 -5.39 -6.52
N GLY A 216 1.44 -5.60 -6.45
CA GLY A 216 2.46 -4.60 -6.71
C GLY A 216 3.51 -5.02 -7.73
N SER A 217 4.72 -4.49 -7.55
CA SER A 217 5.84 -4.69 -8.48
C SER A 217 6.61 -5.98 -8.20
N ARG A 218 6.22 -6.76 -7.19
CA ARG A 218 6.87 -8.04 -6.86
C ARG A 218 8.32 -7.80 -6.41
N ARG A 219 9.25 -8.69 -6.76
CA ARG A 219 10.63 -8.63 -6.28
C ARG A 219 11.35 -7.37 -6.75
N ILE A 220 11.14 -6.94 -8.00
CA ILE A 220 11.91 -5.86 -8.62
C ILE A 220 11.74 -4.52 -7.90
N GLY A 221 10.53 -4.19 -7.41
CA GLY A 221 10.34 -2.98 -6.62
C GLY A 221 10.97 -3.05 -5.23
N LYS A 222 10.97 -4.25 -4.61
CA LYS A 222 11.66 -4.47 -3.34
C LYS A 222 13.17 -4.27 -3.50
N GLU A 223 13.78 -4.91 -4.50
CA GLU A 223 15.21 -4.79 -4.79
C GLU A 223 15.59 -3.33 -5.06
N THR A 224 14.78 -2.63 -5.87
CA THR A 224 14.94 -1.20 -6.13
C THR A 224 14.89 -0.37 -4.85
N CYS A 225 13.87 -0.58 -4.01
CA CYS A 225 13.73 0.15 -2.75
C CYS A 225 14.93 -0.11 -1.82
N ASP A 226 15.33 -1.37 -1.63
CA ASP A 226 16.44 -1.76 -0.75
C ASP A 226 17.77 -1.14 -1.23
N TYR A 227 18.03 -1.17 -2.54
CA TYR A 227 19.24 -0.61 -3.13
C TYR A 227 19.34 0.90 -2.89
N TYR A 228 18.31 1.66 -3.26
CA TYR A 228 18.33 3.10 -3.09
C TYR A 228 18.27 3.55 -1.63
N HIS A 229 17.67 2.74 -0.75
CA HIS A 229 17.75 2.95 0.70
C HIS A 229 19.19 2.81 1.22
N SER A 230 19.93 1.81 0.71
CA SER A 230 21.35 1.62 1.01
C SER A 230 22.20 2.78 0.48
N VAL A 231 21.90 3.26 -0.74
CA VAL A 231 22.53 4.47 -1.31
C VAL A 231 22.28 5.69 -0.42
N ALA A 232 21.03 5.92 0.00
CA ALA A 232 20.67 7.02 0.90
C ALA A 232 21.43 6.96 2.23
N GLY A 233 21.56 5.77 2.82
CA GLY A 233 22.34 5.58 4.04
C GLY A 233 23.82 5.94 3.88
N ARG A 234 24.44 5.58 2.75
CA ARG A 234 25.82 5.97 2.46
C ARG A 234 25.95 7.49 2.29
N GLN A 235 25.01 8.14 1.61
CA GLN A 235 25.03 9.59 1.43
C GLN A 235 24.87 10.34 2.76
N MET A 236 23.90 9.95 3.58
CA MET A 236 23.67 10.54 4.90
C MET A 236 24.88 10.35 5.83
N SER A 237 25.48 9.16 5.84
CA SER A 237 26.70 8.87 6.62
C SER A 237 27.88 9.76 6.20
N LYS A 238 28.11 9.95 4.88
CA LYS A 238 29.13 10.88 4.37
C LYS A 238 28.89 12.33 4.83
N LEU A 239 27.64 12.74 4.92
CA LEU A 239 27.23 14.07 5.40
C LEU A 239 27.17 14.17 6.93
N ARG A 240 27.47 13.08 7.66
CA ARG A 240 27.34 12.97 9.12
C ARG A 240 25.94 13.35 9.62
N LEU A 241 24.92 13.02 8.81
CA LEU A 241 23.53 13.18 9.18
C LEU A 241 23.10 11.96 10.01
N PRO A 242 22.41 12.16 11.14
CA PRO A 242 21.91 11.06 11.94
C PRO A 242 20.78 10.34 11.19
N VAL A 243 20.69 9.03 11.40
CA VAL A 243 19.60 8.18 10.87
C VAL A 243 18.70 7.82 12.04
N VAL A 244 17.43 8.21 11.97
CA VAL A 244 16.43 7.87 12.98
C VAL A 244 15.39 6.94 12.37
N ASN A 245 15.19 5.77 12.98
CA ASN A 245 14.12 4.83 12.65
C ASN A 245 14.02 4.42 11.16
N GLU A 246 15.16 4.16 10.52
CA GLU A 246 15.26 3.85 9.08
C GLU A 246 14.72 4.93 8.13
N LEU A 247 14.56 6.19 8.57
CA LEU A 247 14.25 7.30 7.68
C LEU A 247 15.54 7.76 6.97
N LYS A 248 15.80 7.18 5.79
CA LYS A 248 16.91 7.57 4.91
C LYS A 248 16.40 8.22 3.64
N TYR A 249 17.08 9.26 3.19
CA TYR A 249 16.64 10.08 2.07
C TYR A 249 17.77 10.42 1.09
N LEU A 250 17.38 10.61 -0.17
CA LEU A 250 18.24 11.09 -1.26
C LEU A 250 17.87 12.53 -1.57
N ASP A 251 18.86 13.37 -1.89
CA ASP A 251 18.60 14.68 -2.48
C ASP A 251 18.03 14.46 -3.89
N ILE A 252 16.86 15.02 -4.17
CA ILE A 252 16.16 14.84 -5.45
C ILE A 252 16.99 15.36 -6.61
N ASP A 253 17.77 16.42 -6.44
CA ASP A 253 18.59 16.97 -7.54
C ASP A 253 19.94 16.21 -7.71
N SER A 254 20.25 15.24 -6.84
CA SER A 254 21.43 14.39 -7.02
C SER A 254 21.22 13.36 -8.13
N ILE A 255 22.33 12.84 -8.68
CA ILE A 255 22.28 11.76 -9.67
C ILE A 255 21.52 10.56 -9.09
N GLU A 256 21.85 10.17 -7.85
CA GLU A 256 21.22 9.04 -7.19
C GLU A 256 19.72 9.26 -6.89
N GLY A 257 19.32 10.50 -6.60
CA GLY A 257 17.92 10.88 -6.44
C GLY A 257 17.15 10.77 -7.76
N GLN A 258 17.70 11.29 -8.86
CA GLN A 258 17.10 11.17 -10.19
C GLN A 258 17.05 9.72 -10.70
N ASP A 259 18.09 8.96 -10.40
CA ASP A 259 18.17 7.53 -10.71
C ASP A 259 17.07 6.76 -9.97
N TYR A 260 16.88 7.00 -8.66
CA TYR A 260 15.79 6.39 -7.90
C TYR A 260 14.42 6.75 -8.49
N LEU A 261 14.18 8.02 -8.81
CA LEU A 261 12.91 8.46 -9.37
C LEU A 261 12.63 7.81 -10.74
N THR A 262 13.67 7.61 -11.54
CA THR A 262 13.58 6.92 -12.84
C THR A 262 13.20 5.46 -12.65
N ASP A 263 13.90 4.73 -11.78
CA ASP A 263 13.67 3.30 -11.56
C ASP A 263 12.36 3.04 -10.80
N MET A 264 12.01 3.88 -9.83
CA MET A 264 10.71 3.84 -9.17
C MET A 264 9.58 3.98 -10.18
N ARG A 265 9.66 4.92 -11.14
CA ARG A 265 8.63 5.09 -12.17
C ARG A 265 8.52 3.84 -13.07
N TRP A 266 9.63 3.21 -13.41
CA TRP A 266 9.62 1.93 -14.11
C TRP A 266 8.91 0.84 -13.29
N CYS A 267 9.18 0.75 -11.98
CA CYS A 267 8.50 -0.18 -11.08
C CYS A 267 6.99 0.09 -10.96
N LEU A 268 6.55 1.36 -10.97
CA LEU A 268 5.12 1.72 -11.00
C LEU A 268 4.46 1.15 -12.25
N ASN A 269 5.07 1.36 -13.42
CA ASN A 269 4.56 0.85 -14.69
C ASN A 269 4.54 -0.70 -14.70
N TYR A 270 5.59 -1.35 -14.16
CA TYR A 270 5.64 -2.80 -14.02
C TYR A 270 4.48 -3.30 -13.16
N ALA A 271 4.22 -2.66 -12.00
CA ALA A 271 3.13 -3.04 -11.10
C ALA A 271 1.75 -2.87 -11.77
N GLU A 272 1.55 -1.79 -12.53
CA GLU A 272 0.31 -1.61 -13.29
C GLU A 272 0.12 -2.72 -14.33
N GLN A 273 1.16 -3.06 -15.10
CA GLN A 273 1.09 -4.14 -16.09
C GLN A 273 0.93 -5.52 -15.45
N ASN A 274 1.53 -5.75 -14.29
CA ASN A 274 1.34 -6.95 -13.49
C ASN A 274 -0.14 -7.12 -13.14
N ARG A 275 -0.80 -6.05 -12.65
CA ARG A 275 -2.23 -6.04 -12.36
C ARG A 275 -3.10 -6.24 -13.60
N ARG A 276 -2.78 -5.57 -14.72
CA ARG A 276 -3.54 -5.71 -15.98
C ARG A 276 -3.50 -7.12 -16.54
N ILE A 277 -2.33 -7.77 -16.56
CA ILE A 277 -2.22 -9.16 -17.03
C ILE A 277 -3.07 -10.11 -16.16
N MET A 278 -3.01 -9.94 -14.84
CA MET A 278 -3.86 -10.75 -13.95
C MET A 278 -5.35 -10.44 -14.14
N LEU A 279 -5.73 -9.18 -14.34
CA LEU A 279 -7.11 -8.81 -14.63
C LEU A 279 -7.60 -9.48 -15.92
N ASP A 280 -6.82 -9.44 -17.01
CA ASP A 280 -7.18 -10.10 -18.27
C ASP A 280 -7.40 -11.61 -18.10
N GLU A 281 -6.56 -12.25 -17.27
CA GLU A 281 -6.68 -13.67 -16.93
C GLU A 281 -7.93 -13.96 -16.08
N LEU A 282 -8.22 -13.13 -15.08
CA LEU A 282 -9.47 -13.20 -14.31
C LEU A 282 -10.70 -13.03 -15.19
N CYS A 283 -10.72 -12.02 -16.07
CA CYS A 283 -11.81 -11.79 -17.02
C CYS A 283 -12.05 -13.03 -17.89
N SER A 284 -10.97 -13.62 -18.40
CA SER A 284 -11.04 -14.84 -19.22
C SER A 284 -11.59 -16.04 -18.44
N ILE A 285 -11.18 -16.20 -17.18
CA ILE A 285 -11.68 -17.26 -16.29
C ILE A 285 -13.19 -17.07 -16.04
N VAL A 286 -13.61 -15.86 -15.63
CA VAL A 286 -15.03 -15.62 -15.31
C VAL A 286 -15.90 -15.77 -16.55
N LYS A 287 -15.47 -15.25 -17.71
CA LYS A 287 -16.16 -15.45 -18.98
C LYS A 287 -16.31 -16.93 -19.33
N SER A 288 -15.25 -17.71 -19.16
CA SER A 288 -15.29 -19.16 -19.48
C SER A 288 -16.26 -19.97 -18.62
N VAL A 289 -16.51 -19.53 -17.38
CA VAL A 289 -17.39 -20.25 -16.43
C VAL A 289 -18.83 -19.74 -16.49
N THR A 290 -19.00 -18.43 -16.65
CA THR A 290 -20.30 -17.75 -16.46
C THR A 290 -20.92 -17.25 -17.77
N GLY A 291 -20.11 -17.04 -18.82
CA GLY A 291 -20.51 -16.40 -20.07
C GLY A 291 -20.49 -14.86 -20.03
N TYR A 292 -20.32 -14.24 -18.86
CA TYR A 292 -20.34 -12.78 -18.71
C TYR A 292 -18.94 -12.16 -18.80
N GLU A 293 -18.89 -10.88 -19.18
CA GLU A 293 -17.64 -10.13 -19.39
C GLU A 293 -17.50 -8.98 -18.40
N ALA A 294 -16.27 -8.61 -18.08
CA ALA A 294 -16.00 -7.43 -17.27
C ALA A 294 -16.16 -6.14 -18.09
N ASP A 295 -16.82 -5.13 -17.54
CA ASP A 295 -16.83 -3.79 -18.13
C ASP A 295 -15.53 -3.05 -17.75
N LEU A 296 -14.54 -3.19 -18.63
CA LEU A 296 -13.24 -2.54 -18.46
C LEU A 296 -13.30 -1.01 -18.61
N LYS A 297 -14.39 -0.42 -19.12
CA LYS A 297 -14.55 1.05 -19.16
C LYS A 297 -14.81 1.62 -17.78
N ARG A 298 -15.43 0.84 -16.89
CA ARG A 298 -15.67 1.17 -15.48
C ARG A 298 -14.55 0.69 -14.54
N MET A 299 -13.42 0.25 -15.10
CA MET A 299 -12.30 -0.24 -14.32
C MET A 299 -11.64 0.88 -13.52
N VAL A 300 -11.34 0.59 -12.24
CA VAL A 300 -10.51 1.43 -11.38
C VAL A 300 -9.15 0.76 -11.23
N ASN A 301 -8.06 1.49 -11.43
CA ASN A 301 -6.69 1.01 -11.21
C ASN A 301 -5.86 2.08 -10.51
N ILE A 302 -5.38 1.79 -9.30
CA ILE A 302 -4.73 2.77 -8.44
C ILE A 302 -3.48 2.19 -7.77
N HIS A 303 -2.46 3.02 -7.58
CA HIS A 303 -1.33 2.73 -6.71
C HIS A 303 -1.58 3.30 -5.31
N HIS A 304 -0.93 2.72 -4.29
CA HIS A 304 -0.93 3.25 -2.91
C HIS A 304 0.46 3.35 -2.26
N ASN A 305 1.52 2.99 -2.99
CA ASN A 305 2.92 3.16 -2.60
C ASN A 305 3.70 3.81 -3.76
N TYR A 306 3.85 5.14 -3.74
CA TYR A 306 4.54 5.86 -4.82
C TYR A 306 4.94 7.28 -4.39
N CYS A 307 5.87 7.88 -5.14
CA CYS A 307 6.17 9.30 -5.08
C CYS A 307 5.99 9.91 -6.47
N GLN A 308 5.37 11.08 -6.57
CA GLN A 308 5.21 11.77 -7.86
C GLN A 308 5.14 13.28 -7.68
N GLN A 309 5.42 14.02 -8.76
CA GLN A 309 5.26 15.48 -8.76
C GLN A 309 3.80 15.86 -8.90
N GLU A 310 3.35 16.78 -8.03
CA GLU A 310 2.00 17.33 -8.06
C GLU A 310 2.03 18.82 -7.76
N ASN A 311 1.10 19.56 -8.37
CA ASN A 311 0.83 20.94 -8.00
C ASN A 311 -0.03 20.95 -6.73
N ILE A 312 0.48 21.61 -5.69
CA ILE A 312 -0.13 21.69 -4.37
C ILE A 312 -0.16 23.15 -3.93
N SER A 313 -1.32 23.61 -3.49
CA SER A 313 -1.45 24.88 -2.76
C SER A 313 -1.26 24.64 -1.28
N PHE A 314 -0.39 25.43 -0.65
CA PHE A 314 -0.22 25.46 0.79
C PHE A 314 -0.86 26.74 1.32
N ASN A 315 -1.73 26.68 2.33
CA ASN A 315 -2.35 27.86 2.97
C ASN A 315 -3.01 28.85 1.99
N ASN A 316 -3.74 28.37 0.98
CA ASN A 316 -4.38 29.18 -0.06
C ASN A 316 -3.41 30.08 -0.86
N SER A 317 -2.12 29.72 -0.89
CA SER A 317 -1.12 30.38 -1.73
C SER A 317 -1.10 29.79 -3.15
N LYS A 318 -0.25 30.34 -4.01
CA LYS A 318 -0.03 29.84 -5.37
C LYS A 318 0.38 28.37 -5.34
N GLU A 319 -0.11 27.59 -6.30
CA GLU A 319 0.32 26.21 -6.45
C GLU A 319 1.84 26.11 -6.67
N GLU A 320 2.44 25.15 -5.99
CA GLU A 320 3.84 24.80 -6.14
C GLU A 320 3.97 23.35 -6.59
N LEU A 321 4.91 23.10 -7.50
CA LEU A 321 5.25 21.76 -7.93
C LEU A 321 6.14 21.10 -6.86
N VAL A 322 5.59 20.10 -6.18
CA VAL A 322 6.24 19.36 -5.09
C VAL A 322 6.17 17.86 -5.33
N TRP A 323 7.04 17.10 -4.69
CA TRP A 323 6.98 15.64 -4.69
C TRP A 323 6.08 15.15 -3.55
N ILE A 324 4.96 14.52 -3.90
CA ILE A 324 4.06 13.88 -2.95
C ILE A 324 4.42 12.41 -2.83
N THR A 325 4.84 12.01 -1.63
CA THR A 325 5.05 10.59 -1.28
C THR A 325 3.80 10.07 -0.60
N ARG A 326 3.27 8.95 -1.09
CA ARG A 326 2.17 8.19 -0.48
C ARG A 326 2.65 6.78 -0.17
N LYS A 327 2.47 6.34 1.07
CA LYS A 327 2.73 4.96 1.49
C LYS A 327 1.54 4.43 2.25
N GLY A 328 0.89 3.42 1.69
CA GLY A 328 -0.42 3.01 2.14
C GLY A 328 -1.44 4.15 2.06
N ALA A 329 -1.39 4.97 1.03
CA ALA A 329 -2.35 6.04 0.82
C ALA A 329 -2.60 6.21 -0.69
N THR A 330 -3.81 6.61 -1.07
CA THR A 330 -4.21 6.73 -2.48
C THR A 330 -4.57 8.17 -2.81
N SER A 331 -4.48 8.54 -4.09
CA SER A 331 -4.98 9.84 -4.56
C SER A 331 -6.51 9.86 -4.50
N ALA A 332 -7.05 10.91 -3.90
CA ALA A 332 -8.46 11.21 -3.71
C ALA A 332 -8.79 12.62 -4.23
N ARG A 333 -8.24 12.97 -5.39
CA ARG A 333 -8.61 14.20 -6.11
C ARG A 333 -10.10 14.21 -6.39
N LYS A 334 -10.70 15.40 -6.47
CA LYS A 334 -12.15 15.56 -6.66
C LYS A 334 -12.61 14.80 -7.91
N GLY A 335 -13.55 13.87 -7.75
CA GLY A 335 -14.09 13.05 -8.85
C GLY A 335 -13.25 11.83 -9.23
N GLN A 336 -12.07 11.64 -8.63
CA GLN A 336 -11.22 10.48 -8.93
C GLN A 336 -11.75 9.23 -8.22
N LEU A 337 -11.98 8.15 -8.97
CA LEU A 337 -12.33 6.86 -8.38
C LEU A 337 -11.13 6.20 -7.69
N GLY A 338 -11.39 5.54 -6.57
CA GLY A 338 -10.43 4.77 -5.79
C GLY A 338 -11.05 3.50 -5.21
N ILE A 339 -10.22 2.70 -4.54
CA ILE A 339 -10.60 1.43 -3.91
C ILE A 339 -10.00 1.42 -2.50
N ILE A 340 -10.84 1.13 -1.49
CA ILE A 340 -10.42 0.95 -0.10
C ILE A 340 -10.77 -0.48 0.32
N PRO A 341 -9.83 -1.44 0.22
CA PRO A 341 -10.03 -2.80 0.67
C PRO A 341 -10.01 -2.95 2.19
N GLY A 342 -10.84 -3.85 2.70
CA GLY A 342 -10.77 -4.29 4.08
C GLY A 342 -9.81 -5.45 4.27
N SER A 343 -10.33 -6.49 4.91
CA SER A 343 -9.72 -7.80 5.06
C SER A 343 -10.41 -8.82 4.15
N MET A 344 -9.89 -10.05 4.15
CA MET A 344 -10.44 -11.17 3.38
C MET A 344 -11.93 -11.44 3.61
N GLY A 345 -12.48 -11.03 4.77
CA GLY A 345 -13.85 -11.32 5.18
C GLY A 345 -14.77 -10.09 5.26
N THR A 346 -14.23 -8.87 5.29
CA THR A 346 -15.04 -7.66 5.54
C THR A 346 -15.50 -6.95 4.28
N GLY A 347 -14.89 -7.25 3.13
CA GLY A 347 -15.18 -6.58 1.87
C GLY A 347 -14.38 -5.29 1.65
N SER A 348 -14.83 -4.50 0.68
CA SER A 348 -14.09 -3.38 0.10
C SER A 348 -15.05 -2.25 -0.29
N PHE A 349 -14.53 -1.04 -0.51
CA PHE A 349 -15.30 0.08 -1.05
C PHE A 349 -14.72 0.58 -2.37
N VAL A 350 -15.59 0.87 -3.33
CA VAL A 350 -15.26 1.80 -4.43
C VAL A 350 -15.66 3.18 -3.97
N VAL A 351 -14.74 4.13 -4.07
CA VAL A 351 -14.90 5.50 -3.57
C VAL A 351 -14.62 6.52 -4.64
N GLU A 352 -15.10 7.74 -4.43
CA GLU A 352 -14.74 8.91 -5.23
C GLU A 352 -14.14 9.97 -4.32
N GLY A 353 -12.99 10.53 -4.71
CA GLY A 353 -12.29 11.57 -3.97
C GLY A 353 -13.09 12.87 -3.89
N LEU A 354 -13.04 13.52 -2.73
CA LEU A 354 -13.64 14.84 -2.49
C LEU A 354 -12.64 15.99 -2.72
N GLY A 355 -11.35 15.68 -2.90
CA GLY A 355 -10.32 16.68 -3.18
C GLY A 355 -9.95 17.54 -1.98
N ASN A 356 -9.86 16.94 -0.79
CA ASN A 356 -9.49 17.67 0.42
C ASN A 356 -8.01 18.12 0.39
N PRO A 357 -7.70 19.43 0.45
CA PRO A 357 -6.32 19.91 0.42
C PRO A 357 -5.55 19.57 1.70
N LEU A 358 -6.22 19.37 2.85
CA LEU A 358 -5.59 19.04 4.14
C LEU A 358 -5.06 17.60 4.19
N SER A 359 -5.27 16.79 3.15
CA SER A 359 -4.70 15.45 2.99
C SER A 359 -3.78 15.34 1.78
N PHE A 360 -3.37 16.46 1.17
CA PHE A 360 -2.74 16.47 -0.16
C PHE A 360 -3.58 15.72 -1.20
N TYR A 361 -4.90 15.92 -1.16
CA TYR A 361 -5.85 15.24 -2.04
C TYR A 361 -5.70 13.72 -1.99
N SER A 362 -5.56 13.17 -0.79
CA SER A 362 -5.33 11.74 -0.57
C SER A 362 -6.30 11.14 0.44
N CYS A 363 -6.44 9.82 0.43
CA CYS A 363 -7.20 9.06 1.41
C CYS A 363 -6.47 7.75 1.79
N SER A 364 -7.09 6.98 2.70
CA SER A 364 -6.59 5.66 3.11
C SER A 364 -6.44 4.69 1.93
N HIS A 365 -5.68 3.62 2.12
CA HIS A 365 -5.54 2.54 1.12
C HIS A 365 -6.22 1.24 1.54
N GLY A 366 -6.74 1.15 2.76
CA GLY A 366 -7.42 -0.04 3.24
C GLY A 366 -7.79 0.06 4.72
N ALA A 367 -8.04 -1.07 5.39
CA ALA A 367 -8.37 -1.07 6.82
C ALA A 367 -7.18 -0.74 7.75
N GLY A 368 -5.95 -1.09 7.35
CA GLY A 368 -4.79 -1.04 8.25
C GLY A 368 -4.79 -2.16 9.30
N ARG A 369 -3.59 -2.55 9.75
CA ARG A 369 -3.45 -3.68 10.69
C ARG A 369 -3.56 -3.21 12.13
N ILE A 370 -4.08 -4.08 12.99
CA ILE A 370 -4.10 -3.92 14.44
C ILE A 370 -3.17 -4.90 15.17
N MET A 371 -2.65 -5.88 14.44
CA MET A 371 -1.72 -6.87 14.94
C MET A 371 -0.60 -7.09 13.93
N SER A 372 0.62 -7.25 14.44
CA SER A 372 1.72 -7.80 13.63
C SER A 372 1.35 -9.19 13.13
N ARG A 373 1.99 -9.64 12.05
CA ARG A 373 1.74 -10.99 11.50
C ARG A 373 1.97 -12.10 12.52
N THR A 374 3.03 -11.94 13.33
CA THR A 374 3.35 -12.86 14.42
C THR A 374 2.28 -12.85 15.51
N MET A 375 1.80 -11.67 15.89
CA MET A 375 0.74 -11.54 16.90
C MET A 375 -0.59 -12.12 16.43
N ALA A 376 -0.97 -11.90 15.17
CA ALA A 376 -2.16 -12.49 14.56
C ALA A 376 -2.12 -14.03 14.62
N VAL A 377 -0.99 -14.64 14.23
CA VAL A 377 -0.79 -16.10 14.30
C VAL A 377 -0.74 -16.62 15.75
N LYS A 378 -0.38 -15.79 16.73
CA LYS A 378 -0.40 -16.18 18.15
C LYS A 378 -1.81 -16.13 18.73
N ASN A 379 -2.57 -15.07 18.43
CA ASN A 379 -3.80 -14.72 19.17
C ASN A 379 -5.11 -15.14 18.47
N ILE A 380 -5.15 -15.26 17.14
CA ILE A 380 -6.41 -15.54 16.41
C ILE A 380 -6.60 -17.05 16.28
N SER A 381 -7.60 -17.66 16.93
CA SER A 381 -7.81 -19.11 16.83
C SER A 381 -8.19 -19.54 15.40
N GLN A 382 -7.82 -20.77 15.00
CA GLN A 382 -8.18 -21.31 13.68
C GLN A 382 -9.70 -21.33 13.47
N GLN A 383 -10.46 -21.71 14.50
CA GLN A 383 -11.92 -21.72 14.47
C GLN A 383 -12.50 -20.31 14.24
N SER A 384 -11.98 -19.30 14.95
CA SER A 384 -12.44 -17.93 14.78
C SER A 384 -12.13 -17.39 13.37
N PHE A 385 -10.99 -17.79 12.78
CA PHE A 385 -10.65 -17.44 11.41
C PHE A 385 -11.62 -18.09 10.40
N GLU A 386 -11.91 -19.38 10.55
CA GLU A 386 -12.87 -20.09 9.70
C GLU A 386 -14.28 -19.49 9.79
N GLN A 387 -14.74 -19.16 10.99
CA GLN A 387 -16.03 -18.50 11.23
C GLN A 387 -16.10 -17.12 10.55
N ALA A 388 -15.02 -16.33 10.63
CA ALA A 388 -14.97 -15.02 9.98
C ALA A 388 -14.97 -15.07 8.45
N MET A 389 -14.77 -16.25 7.86
CA MET A 389 -14.76 -16.50 6.42
C MET A 389 -16.00 -17.28 5.94
N GLU A 390 -16.97 -17.55 6.82
CA GLU A 390 -18.18 -18.28 6.48
C GLU A 390 -18.96 -17.59 5.36
N GLY A 391 -19.44 -18.38 4.39
CA GLY A 391 -20.11 -17.87 3.20
C GLY A 391 -19.17 -17.38 2.07
N ILE A 392 -17.86 -17.35 2.30
CA ILE A 392 -16.86 -16.93 1.31
C ILE A 392 -16.06 -18.15 0.84
N VAL A 393 -16.03 -18.37 -0.48
CA VAL A 393 -15.20 -19.42 -1.08
C VAL A 393 -13.73 -18.99 -0.98
N SER A 394 -13.03 -19.51 0.03
CA SER A 394 -11.67 -19.09 0.39
C SER A 394 -10.82 -20.24 0.94
N ASP A 395 -9.50 -20.08 0.91
CA ASP A 395 -8.59 -20.94 1.68
C ASP A 395 -8.46 -20.39 3.11
N THR A 396 -8.78 -21.21 4.12
CA THR A 396 -8.67 -20.84 5.54
C THR A 396 -7.53 -21.56 6.26
N ASN A 397 -6.51 -22.06 5.56
CA ASN A 397 -5.38 -22.76 6.18
C ASN A 397 -4.70 -21.91 7.27
N ALA A 398 -4.23 -22.55 8.35
CA ALA A 398 -3.44 -21.93 9.41
C ALA A 398 -2.26 -21.04 8.92
N ALA A 399 -1.71 -21.33 7.74
CA ALA A 399 -0.70 -20.51 7.08
C ALA A 399 -1.15 -19.08 6.71
N LEU A 400 -2.46 -18.83 6.66
CA LEU A 400 -3.09 -17.55 6.34
C LEU A 400 -3.64 -16.81 7.57
N ARG A 401 -3.47 -17.37 8.78
CA ARG A 401 -3.95 -16.72 10.02
C ARG A 401 -3.34 -15.34 10.26
N ASP A 402 -2.18 -15.03 9.68
CA ASP A 402 -1.61 -13.69 9.75
C ASP A 402 -2.40 -12.62 8.97
N GLU A 403 -3.32 -13.04 8.11
CA GLU A 403 -4.14 -12.20 7.24
C GLU A 403 -5.64 -12.36 7.53
N ALA A 404 -5.99 -13.04 8.64
CA ALA A 404 -7.37 -13.21 9.08
C ALA A 404 -8.07 -11.86 9.33
N PRO A 405 -9.40 -11.75 9.15
CA PRO A 405 -10.13 -10.49 9.32
C PRO A 405 -9.87 -9.76 10.64
N GLN A 406 -9.71 -10.52 11.72
CA GLN A 406 -9.46 -10.00 13.07
C GLN A 406 -8.09 -9.32 13.24
N ALA A 407 -7.19 -9.43 12.26
CA ALA A 407 -5.88 -8.77 12.29
C ALA A 407 -5.94 -7.29 11.81
N TYR A 408 -7.11 -6.82 11.35
CA TYR A 408 -7.30 -5.51 10.74
C TYR A 408 -8.24 -4.63 11.57
N LYS A 409 -8.17 -3.31 11.35
CA LYS A 409 -9.14 -2.37 11.94
C LYS A 409 -10.52 -2.64 11.35
N ASP A 410 -11.56 -2.24 12.07
CA ASP A 410 -12.90 -2.18 11.51
C ASP A 410 -12.92 -1.17 10.35
N LEU A 411 -13.21 -1.67 9.15
CA LEU A 411 -13.25 -0.87 7.94
C LEU A 411 -14.36 0.21 8.02
N THR A 412 -15.44 -0.03 8.78
CA THR A 412 -16.50 0.96 8.97
C THR A 412 -15.97 2.20 9.69
N THR A 413 -15.22 2.00 10.78
CA THR A 413 -14.54 3.07 11.52
C THR A 413 -13.50 3.80 10.66
N VAL A 414 -12.76 3.07 9.82
CA VAL A 414 -11.81 3.68 8.88
C VAL A 414 -12.55 4.57 7.87
N MET A 415 -13.71 4.15 7.38
CA MET A 415 -14.51 4.93 6.44
C MET A 415 -15.16 6.15 7.08
N SER A 416 -15.72 6.04 8.29
CA SER A 416 -16.32 7.19 8.99
C SER A 416 -15.30 8.29 9.29
N ASN A 417 -14.07 7.90 9.60
CA ASN A 417 -12.99 8.84 9.86
C ASN A 417 -12.48 9.62 8.63
N GLN A 418 -12.93 9.27 7.42
CA GLN A 418 -12.48 9.90 6.17
C GLN A 418 -13.63 10.38 5.28
N GLU A 419 -14.81 10.64 5.86
CA GLU A 419 -15.98 11.19 5.15
C GLU A 419 -15.68 12.55 4.49
N THR A 420 -14.70 13.30 4.99
CA THR A 420 -14.23 14.56 4.37
C THR A 420 -13.23 14.36 3.24
N LEU A 421 -12.74 13.12 3.01
CA LEU A 421 -11.75 12.79 2.00
C LEU A 421 -12.38 12.10 0.78
N VAL A 422 -13.36 11.24 1.02
CA VAL A 422 -14.00 10.40 -0.01
C VAL A 422 -15.50 10.25 0.25
N LYS A 423 -16.26 10.03 -0.83
CA LYS A 423 -17.63 9.49 -0.76
C LYS A 423 -17.64 8.04 -1.24
N ILE A 424 -18.51 7.22 -0.65
CA ILE A 424 -18.70 5.83 -1.05
C ILE A 424 -19.54 5.81 -2.34
N VAL A 425 -19.03 5.10 -3.36
CA VAL A 425 -19.74 4.84 -4.61
C VAL A 425 -20.36 3.45 -4.58
N HIS A 426 -19.60 2.44 -4.15
CA HIS A 426 -20.08 1.06 -4.01
C HIS A 426 -19.54 0.40 -2.74
N ARG A 427 -20.36 -0.44 -2.12
CA ARG A 427 -20.02 -1.30 -0.98
C ARG A 427 -19.90 -2.74 -1.44
N LEU A 428 -18.68 -3.27 -1.49
CA LEU A 428 -18.40 -4.59 -2.04
C LEU A 428 -18.27 -5.63 -0.93
N LYS A 429 -18.99 -6.75 -1.07
CA LYS A 429 -18.90 -7.91 -0.16
C LYS A 429 -18.27 -9.10 -0.87
N PRO A 430 -17.34 -9.84 -0.23
CA PRO A 430 -16.59 -10.91 -0.87
C PRO A 430 -17.46 -12.16 -1.06
N LEU A 431 -17.27 -12.83 -2.19
CA LEU A 431 -17.85 -14.14 -2.52
C LEU A 431 -16.77 -15.21 -2.69
N ILE A 432 -15.65 -14.79 -3.28
CA ILE A 432 -14.47 -15.61 -3.47
C ILE A 432 -13.27 -14.79 -3.03
N ASN A 433 -12.38 -15.40 -2.25
CA ASN A 433 -11.09 -14.81 -1.92
C ASN A 433 -9.97 -15.82 -2.20
N VAL A 434 -8.92 -15.36 -2.89
CA VAL A 434 -7.68 -16.10 -3.13
C VAL A 434 -6.52 -15.28 -2.62
N LYS A 435 -5.80 -15.80 -1.62
CA LYS A 435 -4.60 -15.18 -1.04
C LYS A 435 -3.31 -15.73 -1.64
N GLY A 436 -2.28 -14.90 -1.52
CA GLY A 436 -0.90 -15.29 -1.68
C GLY A 436 -0.36 -16.27 -0.62
N ILE A 437 -0.30 -17.57 -0.92
CA ILE A 437 0.30 -18.57 -0.01
C ILE A 437 1.70 -18.96 -0.50
N SER A 438 2.73 -18.88 0.34
CA SER A 438 4.02 -19.50 0.02
C SER A 438 4.05 -20.98 0.42
N GLU A 439 4.61 -21.86 -0.42
CA GLU A 439 4.81 -23.27 -0.07
C GLU A 439 5.58 -23.46 1.26
N SER A 440 6.51 -22.54 1.57
CA SER A 440 7.27 -22.54 2.82
C SER A 440 6.39 -22.40 4.07
N LYS A 441 5.34 -21.57 4.02
CA LYS A 441 4.37 -21.43 5.12
C LYS A 441 3.49 -22.68 5.24
N VAL A 442 3.13 -23.33 4.13
CA VAL A 442 2.35 -24.58 4.12
C VAL A 442 3.13 -25.73 4.76
N ARG A 443 4.43 -25.86 4.48
CA ARG A 443 5.30 -26.89 5.08
C ARG A 443 5.49 -26.69 6.59
N TYR A 444 5.59 -25.44 7.05
CA TYR A 444 5.71 -25.12 8.49
C TYR A 444 4.43 -25.48 9.27
N SER A 445 3.25 -25.16 8.71
CA SER A 445 1.94 -25.54 9.26
C SER A 445 1.77 -27.06 9.40
N LYS A 446 2.18 -27.84 8.37
CA LYS A 446 2.14 -29.32 8.42
C LYS A 446 3.05 -29.91 9.50
N LYS A 447 4.20 -29.30 9.80
CA LYS A 447 5.12 -29.77 10.87
C LYS A 447 4.59 -29.48 12.27
N THR A 448 3.92 -28.34 12.48
CA THR A 448 3.33 -27.98 13.78
C THR A 448 2.10 -28.82 14.11
N ARG A 449 1.31 -29.20 13.10
CA ARG A 449 0.18 -30.14 13.26
C ARG A 449 0.57 -31.59 13.58
N LYS A 450 1.83 -31.99 13.33
CA LYS A 450 2.37 -33.31 13.72
C LYS A 450 3.00 -33.34 15.12
N LYS A 451 3.15 -32.17 15.76
CA LYS A 451 3.77 -32.02 17.09
C LYS A 451 2.76 -31.71 18.21
N ARG A 452 1.49 -31.52 17.86
CA ARG A 452 0.34 -31.52 18.76
C ARG A 452 -0.44 -32.79 18.47
#